data_AF-A0A6C0J7D9-F1
#
_entry.id   AF-A0A6C0J7D9-F1
#
_cell.length_a   1.000
_cell.length_b   1.000
_cell.length_c   1.000
_cell.angle_alpha   90.00
_cell.angle_beta   90.00
_cell.angle_gamma   90.00
#
_symmetry.space_group_name_H-M   'P 1'
#
loop_
_entity.id
_entity.type
_entity.pdbx_description
1 polymer ?
#
loop_
_entity_poly.entity_id
_entity_poly.type
_entity_poly.pdbx_seq_one_letter_code
_entity_poly.pdbx_strand_id
1 'polypeptide(L)'
;MPQCASVKKKGSTEQCKAPSLVGMNLCGRHVKMKVITMWASVNAEKSDSALKIQSLWKGWKIRRYLNLCGPGVLKREQCCNDEDLVSCESKDRQYPLDYFAIKEGDKIWWFDFCTVWDWCSRSVEPTNPYTKVAFSTEDKARLRRVHALRRRSKMMIPEESRVFAERMARRWNVLCQAFRYYGFEDAHPEHFSNIARPNMMAMFHMFRDDLLAVPNHPVRIVHLCELILSKTDIPTYNFMLVSTTILHLILMETRSYDTVFLLMGALYRC
;
A
#
# COMPACT_ATOMS: atom_id res chain seq x y z
N MET A 1 -43.52 -4.91 22.32
CA MET A 1 -42.61 -5.05 21.15
C MET A 1 -41.18 -4.92 21.64
N PRO A 2 -40.22 -5.71 21.12
CA PRO A 2 -38.82 -5.56 21.49
C PRO A 2 -38.33 -4.13 21.20
N GLN A 3 -37.40 -3.65 22.01
CA GLN A 3 -36.83 -2.31 21.87
C GLN A 3 -35.64 -2.35 20.88
N CYS A 4 -35.44 -1.26 20.14
CA CYS A 4 -34.33 -1.14 19.19
C CYS A 4 -32.97 -1.34 19.87
N ALA A 5 -32.14 -2.27 19.36
CA ALA A 5 -30.82 -2.63 19.87
C ALA A 5 -29.71 -1.60 19.57
N SER A 6 -29.95 -0.65 18.65
CA SER A 6 -29.01 0.45 18.39
C SER A 6 -29.01 1.49 19.50
N VAL A 7 -27.88 2.17 19.66
CA VAL A 7 -27.75 3.36 20.52
C VAL A 7 -28.48 4.57 19.93
N LYS A 8 -28.89 5.51 20.79
CA LYS A 8 -29.66 6.71 20.40
C LYS A 8 -28.93 7.60 19.38
N LYS A 9 -27.60 7.69 19.50
CA LYS A 9 -26.69 8.45 18.64
C LYS A 9 -25.31 7.80 18.65
N LYS A 10 -24.55 7.98 17.56
CA LYS A 10 -23.18 7.44 17.46
C LYS A 10 -22.32 7.94 18.63
N GLY A 11 -21.75 7.03 19.41
CA GLY A 11 -20.95 7.34 20.59
C GLY A 11 -21.73 7.46 21.91
N SER A 12 -23.04 7.26 21.91
CA SER A 12 -23.83 7.16 23.15
C SER A 12 -23.86 5.71 23.67
N THR A 13 -23.94 5.55 24.99
CA THR A 13 -24.18 4.27 25.67
C THR A 13 -25.68 4.00 25.87
N GLU A 14 -26.55 4.98 25.62
CA GLU A 14 -28.00 4.85 25.81
C GLU A 14 -28.66 4.14 24.64
N GLN A 15 -29.43 3.09 24.93
CA GLN A 15 -30.20 2.35 23.94
C GLN A 15 -31.34 3.21 23.37
N CYS A 16 -31.59 3.06 22.06
CA CYS A 16 -32.70 3.72 21.38
C CYS A 16 -34.04 3.29 21.99
N LYS A 17 -34.89 4.26 22.34
CA LYS A 17 -36.23 4.02 22.92
C LYS A 17 -37.31 3.65 21.89
N ALA A 18 -36.99 3.71 20.60
CA ALA A 18 -37.96 3.36 19.57
C ALA A 18 -38.21 1.85 19.56
N PRO A 19 -39.46 1.39 19.32
CA PRO A 19 -39.74 -0.02 19.15
C PRO A 19 -38.99 -0.57 17.93
N SER A 20 -38.54 -1.82 18.02
CA SER A 20 -38.00 -2.52 16.87
C SER A 20 -39.14 -2.89 15.91
N LEU A 21 -38.81 -3.02 14.63
CA LEU A 21 -39.77 -3.56 13.67
C LEU A 21 -40.03 -5.05 13.94
N VAL A 22 -41.22 -5.51 13.57
CA VAL A 22 -41.60 -6.93 13.69
C VAL A 22 -40.58 -7.81 12.97
N GLY A 23 -40.04 -8.82 13.68
CA GLY A 23 -38.99 -9.71 13.16
C GLY A 23 -37.58 -9.12 13.14
N MET A 24 -37.36 -7.95 13.76
CA MET A 24 -36.06 -7.27 13.77
C MET A 24 -35.66 -6.72 15.14
N ASN A 25 -34.35 -6.45 15.26
CA ASN A 25 -33.74 -5.87 16.45
C ASN A 25 -33.59 -4.34 16.35
N LEU A 26 -33.97 -3.69 15.24
CA LEU A 26 -33.74 -2.25 15.01
C LEU A 26 -35.02 -1.51 14.62
N CYS A 27 -35.07 -0.20 14.86
CA CYS A 27 -36.16 0.68 14.44
C CYS A 27 -35.90 1.27 13.03
N GLY A 28 -36.95 1.78 12.38
CA GLY A 28 -36.87 2.27 10.99
C GLY A 28 -35.95 3.48 10.79
N ARG A 29 -35.70 4.27 11.84
CA ARG A 29 -34.73 5.37 11.79
C ARG A 29 -33.29 4.85 11.70
N HIS A 30 -32.95 3.81 12.47
CA HIS A 30 -31.60 3.24 12.47
C HIS A 30 -31.32 2.36 11.27
N VAL A 31 -32.37 1.75 10.70
CA VAL A 31 -32.27 1.00 9.43
C VAL A 31 -32.37 1.91 8.21
N LYS A 32 -32.80 3.18 8.37
CA LYS A 32 -33.03 4.17 7.32
C LYS A 32 -34.01 3.71 6.22
N MET A 33 -35.04 2.92 6.57
CA MET A 33 -36.07 2.45 5.63
C MET A 33 -37.48 2.44 6.26
N LYS A 34 -38.52 2.74 5.47
CA LYS A 34 -39.94 2.72 5.89
C LYS A 34 -40.59 1.33 5.81
N VAL A 35 -40.23 0.52 4.80
CA VAL A 35 -40.57 -0.89 4.68
C VAL A 35 -39.27 -1.67 4.76
N ILE A 36 -39.16 -2.62 5.69
CA ILE A 36 -37.86 -3.13 6.13
C ILE A 36 -37.64 -4.57 5.69
N THR A 37 -36.76 -4.72 4.72
CA THR A 37 -36.15 -5.99 4.36
C THR A 37 -34.63 -5.85 4.53
N MET A 38 -34.09 -6.37 5.63
CA MET A 38 -32.64 -6.48 5.79
C MET A 38 -32.19 -7.59 4.87
N TRP A 39 -31.06 -7.39 4.17
CA TRP A 39 -30.53 -8.43 3.29
C TRP A 39 -30.40 -9.78 4.01
N ALA A 40 -29.90 -9.74 5.26
CA ALA A 40 -29.72 -10.93 6.09
C ALA A 40 -31.03 -11.60 6.52
N SER A 41 -32.13 -10.84 6.68
CA SER A 41 -33.43 -11.43 7.02
C SER A 41 -34.14 -12.01 5.81
N VAL A 42 -33.95 -11.42 4.62
CA VAL A 42 -34.52 -11.90 3.35
C VAL A 42 -33.73 -13.08 2.79
N ASN A 43 -32.43 -13.13 3.06
CA ASN A 43 -31.52 -14.16 2.56
C ASN A 43 -30.94 -14.97 3.73
N ALA A 44 -31.75 -15.29 4.73
CA ALA A 44 -31.31 -16.01 5.92
C ALA A 44 -30.65 -17.35 5.55
N GLU A 45 -31.17 -18.02 4.52
CA GLU A 45 -30.64 -19.24 3.93
C GLU A 45 -29.25 -19.07 3.27
N LYS A 46 -28.89 -17.85 2.87
CA LYS A 46 -27.56 -17.53 2.29
C LYS A 46 -26.58 -16.98 3.32
N SER A 47 -27.04 -16.69 4.54
CA SER A 47 -26.21 -16.09 5.59
C SER A 47 -24.99 -16.96 5.90
N ASP A 48 -25.18 -18.27 6.08
CA ASP A 48 -24.08 -19.20 6.38
C ASP A 48 -23.06 -19.28 5.24
N SER A 49 -23.54 -19.33 3.99
CA SER A 49 -22.68 -19.32 2.80
C SER A 49 -21.90 -18.01 2.71
N ALA A 50 -22.53 -16.87 2.99
CA ALA A 50 -21.85 -15.57 3.01
C ALA A 50 -20.77 -15.51 4.11
N LEU A 51 -21.05 -16.01 5.31
CA LEU A 51 -20.08 -16.10 6.40
C LEU A 51 -18.89 -17.00 6.05
N LYS A 52 -19.14 -18.13 5.38
CA LYS A 52 -18.07 -19.02 4.86
C LYS A 52 -17.20 -18.31 3.84
N ILE A 53 -17.79 -17.63 2.84
CA ILE A 53 -17.06 -16.86 1.83
C ILE A 53 -16.20 -15.77 2.51
N GLN A 54 -16.76 -15.05 3.48
CA GLN A 54 -16.02 -14.03 4.23
C GLN A 54 -14.84 -14.62 4.99
N SER A 55 -15.02 -15.77 5.65
CA SER A 55 -13.95 -16.47 6.38
C SER A 55 -12.82 -16.90 5.44
N LEU A 56 -13.17 -17.51 4.30
CA LEU A 56 -12.22 -17.92 3.27
C LEU A 56 -11.42 -16.72 2.73
N TRP A 57 -12.11 -15.63 2.41
CA TRP A 57 -11.47 -14.42 1.90
C TRP A 57 -10.54 -13.78 2.93
N LYS A 58 -10.98 -13.65 4.19
CA LYS A 58 -10.15 -13.11 5.29
C LYS A 58 -8.90 -13.95 5.50
N GLY A 59 -9.05 -15.28 5.53
CA GLY A 59 -7.93 -16.20 5.67
C GLY A 59 -6.96 -16.12 4.49
N TRP A 60 -7.48 -16.10 3.25
CA TRP A 60 -6.65 -15.94 2.05
C TRP A 60 -5.89 -14.62 2.06
N LYS A 61 -6.55 -13.51 2.45
CA LYS A 61 -5.93 -12.19 2.52
C LYS A 61 -4.74 -12.18 3.48
N ILE A 62 -4.91 -12.73 4.68
CA ILE A 62 -3.84 -12.80 5.70
C ILE A 62 -2.70 -13.70 5.22
N ARG A 63 -3.00 -14.91 4.73
CA ARG A 63 -1.96 -15.82 4.22
C ARG A 63 -1.17 -15.22 3.07
N ARG A 64 -1.86 -14.53 2.14
CA ARG A 64 -1.20 -13.80 1.05
C ARG A 64 -0.26 -12.71 1.58
N TYR A 65 -0.67 -11.99 2.61
CA TYR A 65 0.18 -10.97 3.25
C TYR A 65 1.41 -11.61 3.90
N LEU A 66 1.24 -12.65 4.72
CA LEU A 66 2.33 -13.35 5.39
C LEU A 66 3.33 -13.96 4.37
N ASN A 67 2.83 -14.50 3.26
CA ASN A 67 3.69 -14.99 2.18
C ASN A 67 4.53 -13.87 1.54
N LEU A 68 4.01 -12.64 1.48
CA LEU A 68 4.78 -11.48 1.04
C LEU A 68 5.76 -10.99 2.13
N CYS A 69 5.51 -11.23 3.41
CA CYS A 69 6.47 -10.90 4.48
C CYS A 69 7.72 -11.80 4.44
N GLY A 70 7.62 -12.99 3.86
CA GLY A 70 8.75 -13.86 3.58
C GLY A 70 8.82 -15.08 4.50
N PRO A 71 9.91 -15.86 4.42
CA PRO A 71 10.11 -17.04 5.26
C PRO A 71 10.29 -16.63 6.73
N GLY A 72 10.20 -17.58 7.66
CA GLY A 72 10.45 -17.34 9.08
C GLY A 72 9.33 -16.63 9.85
N VAL A 73 8.35 -15.99 9.19
CA VAL A 73 7.28 -15.23 9.88
C VAL A 73 6.51 -16.06 10.92
N LEU A 74 6.27 -17.35 10.62
CA LEU A 74 5.66 -18.33 11.53
C LEU A 74 6.64 -19.40 12.06
N LYS A 75 7.94 -19.31 11.70
CA LYS A 75 8.99 -20.28 12.05
C LYS A 75 10.27 -19.54 12.44
N ARG A 76 10.18 -18.79 13.54
CA ARG A 76 11.20 -17.79 13.92
C ARG A 76 12.48 -18.42 14.46
N GLU A 77 12.41 -19.67 14.89
CA GLU A 77 13.57 -20.49 15.24
C GLU A 77 14.60 -20.60 14.09
N GLN A 78 14.17 -20.41 12.83
CA GLN A 78 15.04 -20.52 11.65
C GLN A 78 15.74 -19.20 11.30
N CYS A 79 15.41 -18.10 11.99
CA CYS A 79 16.00 -16.79 11.76
C CYS A 79 17.40 -16.69 12.41
N CYS A 80 18.35 -16.07 11.70
CA CYS A 80 19.73 -15.95 12.14
C CYS A 80 19.97 -14.85 13.17
N ASN A 81 19.21 -13.75 13.12
CA ASN A 81 19.28 -12.68 14.12
C ASN A 81 18.19 -12.85 15.19
N ASP A 82 18.50 -12.48 16.42
CA ASP A 82 17.56 -12.58 17.55
C ASP A 82 16.73 -11.30 17.75
N GLU A 83 17.30 -10.14 17.43
CA GLU A 83 16.66 -8.83 17.59
C GLU A 83 16.72 -8.00 16.30
N ASP A 84 15.74 -7.12 16.13
CA ASP A 84 15.69 -6.14 15.04
C ASP A 84 16.60 -4.93 15.32
N LEU A 85 17.15 -4.33 14.27
CA LEU A 85 18.17 -3.29 14.34
C LEU A 85 17.71 -1.98 14.98
N VAL A 86 16.45 -1.59 14.78
CA VAL A 86 15.96 -0.25 15.20
C VAL A 86 14.86 -0.36 16.25
N SER A 87 13.93 -1.30 16.08
CA SER A 87 12.88 -1.52 17.08
C SER A 87 13.41 -2.20 18.35
N CYS A 88 14.56 -2.87 18.26
CA CYS A 88 15.13 -3.73 19.31
C CYS A 88 14.14 -4.79 19.82
N GLU A 89 13.10 -5.09 19.04
CA GLU A 89 12.17 -6.16 19.35
C GLU A 89 12.84 -7.50 19.10
N SER A 90 12.55 -8.49 19.95
CA SER A 90 13.03 -9.84 19.74
C SER A 90 12.17 -10.57 18.73
N LYS A 91 12.76 -11.55 18.03
CA LYS A 91 12.06 -12.33 17.01
C LYS A 91 10.80 -12.96 17.58
N ASP A 92 10.82 -13.46 18.81
CA ASP A 92 9.67 -14.14 19.42
C ASP A 92 8.53 -13.18 19.79
N ARG A 93 8.80 -11.88 19.94
CA ARG A 93 7.81 -10.87 20.32
C ARG A 93 7.22 -10.10 19.13
N GLN A 94 7.96 -10.03 18.02
CA GLN A 94 7.52 -9.30 16.83
C GLN A 94 6.11 -9.72 16.38
N TYR A 95 5.24 -8.77 16.04
CA TYR A 95 3.91 -9.11 15.52
C TYR A 95 4.01 -9.65 14.08
N PRO A 96 3.35 -10.76 13.70
CA PRO A 96 3.49 -11.35 12.36
C PRO A 96 3.17 -10.41 11.19
N LEU A 97 2.27 -9.44 11.40
CA LEU A 97 1.97 -8.47 10.34
C LEU A 97 3.00 -7.36 10.24
N ASP A 98 3.83 -7.15 11.26
CA ASP A 98 4.92 -6.17 11.28
C ASP A 98 6.27 -6.81 10.96
N TYR A 99 6.29 -8.09 10.61
CA TYR A 99 7.49 -8.82 10.26
C TYR A 99 7.81 -8.71 8.76
N PHE A 100 9.09 -8.66 8.43
CA PHE A 100 9.59 -8.91 7.09
C PHE A 100 10.91 -9.67 7.15
N ALA A 101 11.15 -10.59 6.24
CA ALA A 101 12.42 -11.31 6.17
C ALA A 101 12.86 -11.56 4.75
N ILE A 102 14.17 -11.70 4.56
CA ILE A 102 14.82 -12.06 3.30
C ILE A 102 15.61 -13.36 3.51
N LYS A 103 15.80 -14.10 2.41
CA LYS A 103 16.62 -15.32 2.40
C LYS A 103 17.92 -15.04 1.64
N GLU A 104 19.05 -15.18 2.31
CA GLU A 104 20.39 -15.03 1.74
C GLU A 104 21.12 -16.37 1.81
N GLY A 105 21.27 -17.03 0.66
CA GLY A 105 21.70 -18.44 0.65
C GLY A 105 20.72 -19.30 1.44
N ASP A 106 21.21 -20.03 2.45
CA ASP A 106 20.36 -20.83 3.35
C ASP A 106 19.97 -20.11 4.65
N LYS A 107 20.37 -18.85 4.82
CA LYS A 107 20.11 -18.07 6.03
C LYS A 107 18.88 -17.19 5.86
N ILE A 108 18.09 -17.06 6.93
CA ILE A 108 16.91 -16.18 6.98
C ILE A 108 17.24 -15.01 7.91
N TRP A 109 17.16 -13.79 7.39
CA TRP A 109 17.33 -12.55 8.14
C TRP A 109 15.98 -11.86 8.26
N TRP A 110 15.57 -11.56 9.48
CA TRP A 110 14.31 -10.90 9.74
C TRP A 110 14.48 -9.48 10.25
N PHE A 111 13.44 -8.68 10.06
CA PHE A 111 13.38 -7.28 10.39
C PHE A 111 11.96 -6.92 10.81
N ASP A 112 11.84 -5.88 11.62
CA ASP A 112 10.60 -5.12 11.70
C ASP A 112 10.35 -4.42 10.34
N PHE A 113 9.09 -4.40 9.91
CA PHE A 113 8.69 -3.84 8.63
C PHE A 113 9.07 -2.36 8.52
N CYS A 114 8.88 -1.60 9.61
CA CYS A 114 9.19 -0.18 9.61
C CYS A 114 10.70 0.06 9.52
N THR A 115 11.49 -0.75 10.25
CA THR A 115 12.95 -0.74 10.18
C THR A 115 13.45 -0.98 8.75
N VAL A 116 13.03 -2.08 8.13
CA VAL A 116 13.53 -2.44 6.80
C VAL A 116 13.02 -1.50 5.71
N TRP A 117 11.79 -0.99 5.82
CA TRP A 117 11.27 0.00 4.86
C TRP A 117 12.06 1.30 4.92
N ASP A 118 12.29 1.83 6.12
CA ASP A 118 13.10 3.02 6.32
C ASP A 118 14.51 2.82 5.74
N TRP A 119 15.15 1.71 6.09
CA TRP A 119 16.48 1.33 5.61
C TRP A 119 16.55 1.25 4.08
N CYS A 120 15.61 0.53 3.46
CA CYS A 120 15.56 0.36 2.01
C CYS A 120 15.26 1.67 1.26
N SER A 121 14.60 2.64 1.89
CA SER A 121 14.29 3.91 1.23
C SER A 121 15.50 4.84 1.08
N ARG A 122 16.60 4.58 1.81
CA ARG A 122 17.78 5.46 1.86
C ARG A 122 18.71 5.33 0.65
N SER A 123 18.65 4.22 -0.08
CA SER A 123 19.52 3.95 -1.24
C SER A 123 18.76 3.23 -2.36
N VAL A 124 19.21 3.36 -3.60
CA VAL A 124 18.70 2.57 -4.73
C VAL A 124 19.10 1.09 -4.61
N GLU A 125 20.27 0.85 -4.05
CA GLU A 125 20.82 -0.49 -3.81
C GLU A 125 21.01 -0.69 -2.31
N PRO A 126 19.89 -0.87 -1.56
CA PRO A 126 19.99 -1.13 -0.14
C PRO A 126 20.64 -2.49 0.09
N THR A 127 21.51 -2.54 1.10
CA THR A 127 22.17 -3.76 1.55
C THR A 127 21.61 -4.21 2.89
N ASN A 128 21.74 -5.49 3.19
CA ASN A 128 21.43 -6.02 4.50
C ASN A 128 22.31 -5.35 5.55
N PRO A 129 21.74 -4.76 6.62
CA PRO A 129 22.52 -4.09 7.64
C PRO A 129 23.51 -5.04 8.35
N TYR A 130 23.21 -6.34 8.44
CA TYR A 130 24.03 -7.34 9.11
C TYR A 130 25.15 -7.91 8.21
N THR A 131 24.85 -8.19 6.93
CA THR A 131 25.80 -8.89 6.02
C THR A 131 26.42 -7.98 4.96
N LYS A 132 25.87 -6.78 4.76
CA LYS A 132 26.20 -5.83 3.68
C LYS A 132 25.96 -6.37 2.27
N VAL A 133 25.29 -7.51 2.12
CA VAL A 133 24.87 -8.06 0.83
C VAL A 133 23.70 -7.23 0.27
N ALA A 134 23.73 -6.92 -1.02
CA ALA A 134 22.67 -6.17 -1.68
C ALA A 134 21.34 -6.93 -1.70
N PHE A 135 20.23 -6.23 -1.48
CA PHE A 135 18.90 -6.83 -1.57
C PHE A 135 18.56 -7.17 -3.02
N SER A 136 18.03 -8.38 -3.22
CA SER A 136 17.51 -8.83 -4.51
C SER A 136 16.41 -7.89 -5.04
N THR A 137 16.26 -7.83 -6.36
CA THR A 137 15.20 -7.04 -7.00
C THR A 137 13.81 -7.57 -6.62
N GLU A 138 13.68 -8.88 -6.42
CA GLU A 138 12.48 -9.56 -5.94
C GLU A 138 12.11 -9.16 -4.51
N ASP A 139 13.08 -9.13 -3.58
CA ASP A 139 12.83 -8.73 -2.19
C ASP A 139 12.44 -7.27 -2.08
N LYS A 140 13.10 -6.39 -2.85
CA LYS A 140 12.71 -4.98 -2.96
C LYS A 140 11.29 -4.84 -3.51
N ALA A 141 10.93 -5.59 -4.56
CA ALA A 141 9.59 -5.59 -5.12
C ALA A 141 8.53 -6.11 -4.13
N ARG A 142 8.87 -7.15 -3.37
CA ARG A 142 8.02 -7.74 -2.34
C ARG A 142 7.79 -6.76 -1.18
N LEU A 143 8.84 -6.11 -0.70
CA LEU A 143 8.76 -5.07 0.33
C LEU A 143 7.84 -3.90 -0.10
N ARG A 144 7.99 -3.41 -1.34
CA ARG A 144 7.11 -2.37 -1.88
C ARG A 144 5.64 -2.82 -1.97
N ARG A 145 5.37 -4.09 -2.33
CA ARG A 145 4.02 -4.66 -2.31
C ARG A 145 3.44 -4.71 -0.89
N VAL A 146 4.23 -5.08 0.11
CA VAL A 146 3.82 -5.06 1.52
C VAL A 146 3.47 -3.64 1.95
N HIS A 147 4.32 -2.65 1.65
CA HIS A 147 4.06 -1.24 1.93
C HIS A 147 2.73 -0.75 1.30
N ALA A 148 2.48 -1.08 0.03
CA ALA A 148 1.23 -0.73 -0.65
C ALA A 148 0.00 -1.38 0.02
N LEU A 149 0.10 -2.63 0.45
CA LEU A 149 -0.98 -3.34 1.15
C LEU A 149 -1.26 -2.74 2.53
N ARG A 150 -0.21 -2.37 3.29
CA ARG A 150 -0.34 -1.71 4.59
C ARG A 150 -1.04 -0.37 4.44
N ARG A 151 -0.63 0.45 3.47
CA ARG A 151 -1.27 1.74 3.16
C ARG A 151 -2.76 1.58 2.82
N ARG A 152 -3.11 0.63 1.94
CA ARG A 152 -4.52 0.35 1.58
C ARG A 152 -5.36 -0.17 2.75
N SER A 153 -4.73 -0.91 3.65
CA SER A 153 -5.40 -1.51 4.82
C SER A 153 -5.36 -0.61 6.06
N LYS A 154 -4.82 0.62 5.96
CA LYS A 154 -4.65 1.57 7.06
C LYS A 154 -3.85 0.98 8.24
N MET A 155 -2.89 0.13 7.93
CA MET A 155 -1.91 -0.36 8.90
C MET A 155 -0.84 0.70 9.14
N MET A 156 -0.10 0.60 10.24
CA MET A 156 1.02 1.48 10.54
C MET A 156 2.05 1.44 9.40
N ILE A 157 2.53 2.60 8.97
CA ILE A 157 3.66 2.73 8.02
C ILE A 157 4.67 3.71 8.64
N PRO A 158 5.96 3.59 8.32
CA PRO A 158 6.97 4.52 8.80
C PRO A 158 6.61 5.97 8.51
N GLU A 159 6.92 6.85 9.45
CA GLU A 159 6.82 8.28 9.22
C GLU A 159 7.84 8.70 8.16
N GLU A 160 7.41 9.56 7.23
CA GLU A 160 8.33 10.15 6.27
C GLU A 160 9.15 11.26 6.93
N SER A 161 10.37 11.50 6.43
CA SER A 161 11.18 12.63 6.90
C SER A 161 10.42 13.95 6.77
N ARG A 162 10.54 14.80 7.80
CA ARG A 162 10.01 16.16 7.80
C ARG A 162 10.81 17.08 6.88
N VAL A 163 12.04 16.70 6.53
CA VAL A 163 12.91 17.45 5.63
C VAL A 163 12.53 17.14 4.19
N PHE A 164 12.07 18.16 3.44
CA PHE A 164 11.57 17.99 2.08
C PHE A 164 12.59 17.32 1.14
N ALA A 165 13.84 17.77 1.15
CA ALA A 165 14.89 17.24 0.29
C ALA A 165 15.13 15.75 0.55
N GLU A 166 15.22 15.35 1.81
CA GLU A 166 15.40 13.95 2.20
C GLU A 166 14.19 13.09 1.81
N ARG A 167 12.97 13.60 2.03
CA ARG A 167 11.74 12.92 1.65
C ARG A 167 11.66 12.69 0.14
N MET A 168 12.05 13.68 -0.67
CA MET A 168 12.11 13.56 -2.13
C MET A 168 13.19 12.57 -2.57
N ALA A 169 14.38 12.63 -1.98
CA ALA A 169 15.48 11.69 -2.28
C ALA A 169 15.06 10.24 -2.02
N ARG A 170 14.48 9.96 -0.83
CA ARG A 170 14.00 8.63 -0.47
C ARG A 170 12.90 8.11 -1.41
N ARG A 171 12.00 9.00 -1.85
CA ARG A 171 10.97 8.66 -2.84
C ARG A 171 11.58 8.31 -4.19
N TRP A 172 12.53 9.09 -4.67
CA TRP A 172 13.23 8.78 -5.92
C TRP A 172 14.05 7.50 -5.84
N ASN A 173 14.67 7.17 -4.70
CA ASN A 173 15.31 5.88 -4.48
C ASN A 173 14.32 4.72 -4.71
N VAL A 174 13.15 4.78 -4.09
CA VAL A 174 12.12 3.72 -4.21
C VAL A 174 11.56 3.64 -5.63
N LEU A 175 11.37 4.77 -6.33
CA LEU A 175 10.99 4.80 -7.75
C LEU A 175 12.07 4.16 -8.63
N CYS A 176 13.34 4.50 -8.43
CA CYS A 176 14.45 3.92 -9.18
C CYS A 176 14.59 2.41 -8.94
N GLN A 177 14.40 1.95 -7.70
CA GLN A 177 14.31 0.51 -7.41
C GLN A 177 13.17 -0.19 -8.15
N ALA A 178 12.06 0.51 -8.41
CA ALA A 178 10.96 -0.02 -9.22
C ALA A 178 11.31 -0.02 -10.71
N PHE A 179 11.95 1.02 -11.23
CA PHE A 179 12.43 1.04 -12.62
C PHE A 179 13.46 -0.07 -12.89
N ARG A 180 14.45 -0.24 -12.00
CA ARG A 180 15.43 -1.33 -12.09
C ARG A 180 14.80 -2.72 -12.09
N TYR A 181 13.70 -2.91 -11.35
CA TYR A 181 12.95 -4.19 -11.38
C TYR A 181 12.36 -4.51 -12.77
N TYR A 182 12.09 -3.48 -13.59
CA TYR A 182 11.64 -3.63 -14.97
C TYR A 182 12.78 -3.60 -15.99
N GLY A 183 14.04 -3.71 -15.56
CA GLY A 183 15.21 -3.77 -16.46
C GLY A 183 15.85 -2.42 -16.81
N PHE A 184 15.40 -1.31 -16.20
CA PHE A 184 16.04 0.00 -16.36
C PHE A 184 17.20 0.15 -15.34
N GLU A 185 18.28 -0.60 -15.52
CA GLU A 185 19.40 -0.71 -14.55
C GLU A 185 20.06 0.64 -14.25
N ASP A 186 20.18 1.50 -15.27
CA ASP A 186 20.79 2.83 -15.16
C ASP A 186 19.90 3.88 -14.47
N ALA A 187 18.68 3.52 -14.06
CA ALA A 187 17.81 4.45 -13.34
C ALA A 187 18.45 4.86 -12.01
N HIS A 188 18.76 6.16 -11.87
CA HIS A 188 19.38 6.75 -10.67
C HIS A 188 18.63 8.02 -10.24
N PRO A 189 18.42 8.27 -8.92
CA PRO A 189 17.70 9.42 -8.40
C PRO A 189 18.24 10.76 -8.86
N GLU A 190 19.55 10.86 -9.10
CA GLU A 190 20.19 12.10 -9.55
C GLU A 190 19.73 12.54 -10.94
N HIS A 191 19.26 11.61 -11.78
CA HIS A 191 18.64 11.95 -13.06
C HIS A 191 17.32 12.71 -12.88
N PHE A 192 16.68 12.60 -11.72
CA PHE A 192 15.32 13.10 -11.48
C PHE A 192 15.22 14.08 -10.31
N SER A 193 16.31 14.27 -9.55
CA SER A 193 16.35 15.06 -8.31
C SER A 193 16.03 16.54 -8.54
N ASN A 194 16.31 17.05 -9.74
CA ASN A 194 16.14 18.45 -10.13
C ASN A 194 14.91 18.71 -11.01
N ILE A 195 14.01 17.74 -11.18
CA ILE A 195 12.79 17.95 -11.97
C ILE A 195 11.96 19.07 -11.34
N ALA A 196 11.80 20.17 -12.06
CA ALA A 196 10.97 21.28 -11.67
C ALA A 196 9.48 20.98 -11.91
N ARG A 197 8.60 21.74 -11.27
CA ARG A 197 7.15 21.60 -11.43
C ARG A 197 6.66 21.63 -12.90
N PRO A 198 7.10 22.58 -13.75
CA PRO A 198 6.67 22.59 -15.15
C PRO A 198 7.05 21.30 -15.89
N ASN A 199 8.25 20.79 -15.64
CA ASN A 199 8.74 19.54 -16.23
C ASN A 199 7.97 18.33 -15.70
N MET A 200 7.64 18.28 -14.41
CA MET A 200 6.78 17.25 -13.83
C MET A 200 5.37 17.27 -14.45
N MET A 201 4.80 18.46 -14.70
CA MET A 201 3.52 18.60 -15.40
C MET A 201 3.60 18.12 -16.85
N ALA A 202 4.64 18.55 -17.58
CA ALA A 202 4.88 18.11 -18.95
C ALA A 202 5.05 16.59 -19.04
N MET A 203 5.78 15.98 -18.11
CA MET A 203 5.92 14.52 -18.01
C MET A 203 4.56 13.84 -17.84
N PHE A 204 3.70 14.31 -16.94
CA PHE A 204 2.37 13.70 -16.77
C PHE A 204 1.46 13.88 -17.98
N HIS A 205 1.56 15.01 -18.69
CA HIS A 205 0.86 15.21 -19.96
C HIS A 205 1.33 14.20 -21.01
N MET A 206 2.65 14.14 -21.27
CA MET A 206 3.23 13.20 -22.23
C MET A 206 2.89 11.75 -21.89
N PHE A 207 3.05 11.36 -20.62
CA PHE A 207 2.75 10.00 -20.19
C PHE A 207 1.27 9.64 -20.36
N ARG A 208 0.35 10.56 -20.03
CA ARG A 208 -1.09 10.34 -20.24
C ARG A 208 -1.41 10.16 -21.72
N ASP A 209 -0.87 11.01 -22.57
CA ASP A 209 -1.17 11.01 -24.01
C ASP A 209 -0.59 9.75 -24.68
N ASP A 210 0.63 9.35 -24.30
CA ASP A 210 1.23 8.09 -24.73
C ASP A 210 0.41 6.87 -24.28
N LEU A 211 -0.10 6.87 -23.04
CA LEU A 211 -0.98 5.80 -22.57
C LEU A 211 -2.26 5.72 -23.39
N LEU A 212 -2.90 6.86 -23.68
CA LEU A 212 -4.15 6.91 -24.46
C LEU A 212 -3.97 6.42 -25.90
N ALA A 213 -2.76 6.54 -26.46
CA ALA A 213 -2.42 6.02 -27.77
C ALA A 213 -2.29 4.48 -27.81
N VAL A 214 -2.14 3.81 -26.66
CA VAL A 214 -2.04 2.35 -26.58
C VAL A 214 -3.43 1.69 -26.64
N PRO A 215 -3.64 0.65 -27.47
CA PRO A 215 -4.87 -0.13 -27.44
C PRO A 215 -5.11 -0.76 -26.05
N ASN A 216 -6.36 -0.70 -25.55
CA ASN A 216 -6.72 -1.18 -24.20
C ASN A 216 -5.90 -0.52 -23.07
N HIS A 217 -5.66 0.80 -23.17
CA HIS A 217 -4.89 1.55 -22.20
C HIS A 217 -5.37 1.36 -20.74
N PRO A 218 -4.46 1.44 -19.75
CA PRO A 218 -4.81 1.26 -18.35
C PRO A 218 -5.59 2.47 -17.82
N VAL A 219 -6.92 2.44 -17.96
CA VAL A 219 -7.87 3.52 -17.57
C VAL A 219 -7.58 4.09 -16.19
N ARG A 220 -7.26 3.23 -15.22
CA ARG A 220 -6.96 3.67 -13.86
C ARG A 220 -5.69 4.51 -13.76
N ILE A 221 -4.66 4.19 -14.54
CA ILE A 221 -3.39 4.95 -14.57
C ILE A 221 -3.63 6.30 -15.25
N VAL A 222 -4.37 6.32 -16.37
CA VAL A 222 -4.80 7.56 -17.03
C VAL A 222 -5.54 8.47 -16.04
N HIS A 223 -6.49 7.93 -15.28
CA HIS A 223 -7.20 8.69 -14.24
C HIS A 223 -6.27 9.25 -13.15
N LEU A 224 -5.23 8.52 -12.75
CA LEU A 224 -4.23 9.01 -11.80
C LEU A 224 -3.43 10.19 -12.37
N CYS A 225 -3.10 10.16 -13.67
CA CYS A 225 -2.47 11.27 -14.37
C CYS A 225 -3.39 12.49 -14.44
N GLU A 226 -4.67 12.31 -14.79
CA GLU A 226 -5.66 13.40 -14.79
C GLU A 226 -5.83 14.02 -13.40
N LEU A 227 -5.85 13.20 -12.35
CA LEU A 227 -5.99 13.66 -10.98
C LEU A 227 -4.84 14.59 -10.56
N ILE A 228 -3.60 14.34 -10.98
CA ILE A 228 -2.48 15.24 -10.66
C ILE A 228 -2.48 16.47 -11.56
N LEU A 229 -2.81 16.33 -12.85
CA LEU A 229 -2.91 17.44 -13.79
C LEU A 229 -4.01 18.44 -13.39
N SER A 230 -5.06 17.97 -12.71
CA SER A 230 -6.10 18.83 -12.15
C SER A 230 -5.68 19.60 -10.88
N LYS A 231 -4.46 19.39 -10.36
CA LYS A 231 -3.95 20.05 -9.14
C LYS A 231 -3.09 21.26 -9.49
N THR A 232 -3.65 22.24 -10.19
CA THR A 232 -2.95 23.47 -10.57
C THR A 232 -2.75 24.41 -9.37
N ASP A 233 -3.68 24.41 -8.41
CA ASP A 233 -3.74 25.48 -7.40
C ASP A 233 -2.96 25.18 -6.11
N ILE A 234 -2.34 24.00 -6.01
CA ILE A 234 -1.56 23.63 -4.83
C ILE A 234 -0.15 24.23 -4.91
N PRO A 235 0.49 24.54 -3.76
CA PRO A 235 1.88 25.00 -3.72
C PRO A 235 2.84 23.99 -4.39
N THR A 236 3.94 24.48 -4.96
CA THR A 236 4.93 23.66 -5.69
C THR A 236 5.43 22.48 -4.87
N TYR A 237 5.78 22.68 -3.60
CA TYR A 237 6.25 21.58 -2.74
C TYR A 237 5.20 20.47 -2.58
N ASN A 238 3.92 20.84 -2.39
CA ASN A 238 2.81 19.90 -2.30
C ASN A 238 2.60 19.19 -3.64
N PHE A 239 2.71 19.92 -4.75
CA PHE A 239 2.59 19.34 -6.08
C PHE A 239 3.64 18.24 -6.31
N MET A 240 4.91 18.49 -5.98
CA MET A 240 5.98 17.50 -6.15
C MET A 240 5.77 16.27 -5.26
N LEU A 241 5.29 16.45 -4.03
CA LEU A 241 4.97 15.34 -3.13
C LEU A 241 3.77 14.52 -3.61
N VAL A 242 2.70 15.15 -4.09
CA VAL A 242 1.56 14.40 -4.62
C VAL A 242 1.96 13.68 -5.90
N SER A 243 2.72 14.34 -6.78
CA SER A 243 3.27 13.77 -8.02
C SER A 243 4.06 12.49 -7.77
N THR A 244 5.07 12.54 -6.89
CA THR A 244 5.87 11.34 -6.55
C THR A 244 5.04 10.26 -5.87
N THR A 245 4.01 10.61 -5.10
CA THR A 245 3.06 9.64 -4.52
C THR A 245 2.26 8.92 -5.61
N ILE A 246 1.81 9.67 -6.63
CA ILE A 246 1.08 9.11 -7.78
C ILE A 246 1.99 8.19 -8.59
N LEU A 247 3.24 8.58 -8.86
CA LEU A 247 4.23 7.72 -9.52
C LEU A 247 4.45 6.41 -8.75
N HIS A 248 4.55 6.46 -7.42
CA HIS A 248 4.62 5.24 -6.61
C HIS A 248 3.39 4.36 -6.80
N LEU A 249 2.18 4.94 -6.78
CA LEU A 249 0.95 4.18 -6.97
C LEU A 249 0.89 3.53 -8.36
N ILE A 250 1.27 4.26 -9.40
CA ILE A 250 1.36 3.77 -10.78
C ILE A 250 2.31 2.57 -10.85
N LEU A 251 3.53 2.71 -10.32
CA LEU A 251 4.53 1.63 -10.35
C LEU A 251 4.16 0.43 -9.46
N MET A 252 3.34 0.63 -8.43
CA MET A 252 2.84 -0.47 -7.59
C MET A 252 1.65 -1.21 -8.20
N GLU A 253 0.91 -0.56 -9.08
CA GLU A 253 -0.28 -1.13 -9.73
C GLU A 253 0.05 -1.74 -11.09
N THR A 254 1.02 -1.19 -11.80
CA THR A 254 1.44 -1.74 -13.08
C THR A 254 2.11 -3.10 -12.92
N ARG A 255 1.81 -3.99 -13.86
CA ARG A 255 2.55 -5.23 -14.14
C ARG A 255 3.05 -5.26 -15.59
N SER A 256 2.88 -4.17 -16.32
CA SER A 256 3.23 -4.04 -17.73
C SER A 256 4.55 -3.29 -17.83
N TYR A 257 5.51 -3.93 -18.51
CA TYR A 257 6.76 -3.30 -18.91
C TYR A 257 6.47 -2.05 -19.75
N ASP A 258 5.55 -2.13 -20.71
CA ASP A 258 5.21 -1.02 -21.63
C ASP A 258 4.77 0.23 -20.86
N THR A 259 3.96 0.08 -19.82
CA THR A 259 3.54 1.21 -18.98
C THR A 259 4.75 1.88 -18.30
N VAL A 260 5.71 1.08 -17.83
CA VAL A 260 6.93 1.60 -17.17
C VAL A 260 7.86 2.22 -18.21
N PHE A 261 7.96 1.63 -19.39
CA PHE A 261 8.72 2.15 -20.52
C PHE A 261 8.20 3.53 -20.95
N LEU A 262 6.89 3.67 -21.14
CA LEU A 262 6.26 4.96 -21.47
C LEU A 262 6.49 6.00 -20.36
N LEU A 263 6.39 5.59 -19.09
CA LEU A 263 6.66 6.49 -17.96
C LEU A 263 8.12 6.97 -17.94
N MET A 264 9.08 6.06 -18.14
CA MET A 264 10.50 6.40 -18.22
C MET A 264 10.78 7.31 -19.43
N GLY A 265 10.18 7.02 -20.58
CA GLY A 265 10.30 7.85 -21.78
C GLY A 265 9.73 9.26 -21.57
N ALA A 266 8.64 9.41 -20.82
CA ALA A 266 8.11 10.71 -20.44
C ALA A 266 9.03 11.45 -19.45
N LEU A 267 9.62 10.73 -18.48
CA LEU A 267 10.57 11.31 -17.52
C LEU A 267 11.86 11.82 -18.19
N TYR A 268 12.45 11.05 -19.11
CA TYR A 268 13.70 11.45 -19.78
C TYR A 268 13.54 12.57 -20.81
N ARG A 269 12.31 12.90 -21.22
CA ARG A 269 12.01 14.03 -22.12
C ARG A 269 11.82 15.36 -21.37
N CYS A 270 12.00 15.38 -20.05
CA CYS A 270 11.72 16.49 -19.14
C CYS A 270 12.93 16.85 -18.29
#